data_AF-A0A0M2PI99-F1
#
_entry.id   AF-A0A0M2PI99-F1
#
_cell.length_a   1.000
_cell.length_b   1.000
_cell.length_c   1.000
_cell.angle_alpha   90.00
_cell.angle_beta   90.00
_cell.angle_gamma   90.00
#
_symmetry.space_group_name_H-M   'P 1'
#
loop_
_entity.id
_entity.type
_entity.pdbx_description
1 polymer ?
#
loop_
_entity_poly.entity_id
_entity_poly.type
_entity_poly.pdbx_seq_one_letter_code
_entity_poly.pdbx_strand_id
1 'polypeptide(L)'
;MAKYSEEFKLKLVKEYLEGKLGYRLLAQKYNMKDSTRILRWVKAYEKFGEKGLMRKKNKETYSVQFKLDVLSFMKRTGSSETDTALQFGLTNPSMVASWKKVFLEGGPEALDRPKGRQSMSDLNKNKRNKKVAEEKEMTYEQKLERENELLRLEVEYLKKLRAFQMDPEGYLEKHKQRYHSNSKKSSN
;
A
#
# COMPACT_ATOMS: atom_id res chain seq x y z
N MET A 1 -4.72 -16.29 22.74
CA MET A 1 -5.45 -15.60 23.82
C MET A 1 -5.06 -14.13 23.85
N ALA A 2 -5.99 -13.22 24.19
CA ALA A 2 -5.64 -11.81 24.39
C ALA A 2 -4.94 -11.66 25.74
N LYS A 3 -3.78 -10.98 25.77
CA LYS A 3 -2.98 -10.82 27.01
C LYS A 3 -3.67 -9.91 28.05
N TYR A 4 -4.55 -9.03 27.59
CA TYR A 4 -5.23 -8.04 28.42
C TYR A 4 -6.72 -8.03 28.12
N SER A 5 -7.55 -8.03 29.17
CA SER A 5 -9.02 -7.91 29.08
C SER A 5 -9.42 -6.49 28.65
N GLU A 6 -10.64 -6.36 28.14
CA GLU A 6 -11.19 -5.06 27.70
C GLU A 6 -11.36 -4.10 28.88
N GLU A 7 -11.83 -4.61 30.01
CA GLU A 7 -11.94 -3.87 31.28
C GLU A 7 -10.60 -3.32 31.75
N PHE A 8 -9.54 -4.11 31.65
CA PHE A 8 -8.20 -3.68 32.02
C PHE A 8 -7.71 -2.53 31.13
N LYS A 9 -7.93 -2.63 29.81
CA LYS A 9 -7.59 -1.54 28.89
C LYS A 9 -8.36 -0.27 29.23
N LEU A 10 -9.66 -0.38 29.50
CA LEU A 10 -10.51 0.75 29.84
C LEU A 10 -10.05 1.43 31.13
N LYS A 11 -9.70 0.65 32.15
CA LYS A 11 -9.13 1.16 33.41
C LYS A 11 -7.87 1.98 33.17
N LEU A 12 -6.92 1.47 32.38
CA LEU A 12 -5.70 2.19 32.05
C LEU A 12 -5.95 3.49 31.28
N VAL A 13 -6.86 3.46 30.30
CA VAL A 13 -7.19 4.65 29.52
C VAL A 13 -7.82 5.72 30.41
N LYS A 14 -8.77 5.36 31.28
CA LYS A 14 -9.39 6.29 32.23
C LYS A 14 -8.35 6.90 33.18
N GLU A 15 -7.48 6.08 33.75
CA GLU A 15 -6.42 6.55 34.65
C GLU A 15 -5.42 7.50 33.95
N TYR A 16 -5.15 7.27 32.66
CA TYR A 16 -4.37 8.20 31.85
C TYR A 16 -5.10 9.52 31.61
N LEU A 17 -6.39 9.47 31.25
CA LEU A 17 -7.22 10.66 30.99
C LEU A 17 -7.47 11.51 32.25
N GLU A 18 -7.47 10.88 33.43
CA GLU A 18 -7.48 11.58 34.72
C GLU A 18 -6.21 12.39 34.99
N GLY A 19 -5.17 12.27 34.15
CA GLY A 19 -3.96 13.09 34.21
C GLY A 19 -2.97 12.71 35.30
N LYS A 20 -3.20 11.59 36.01
CA LYS A 20 -2.41 11.18 37.18
C LYS A 20 -1.00 10.71 36.83
N LEU A 21 -0.82 10.04 35.69
CA LEU A 21 0.44 9.39 35.30
C LEU A 21 0.63 9.41 33.79
N GLY A 22 1.86 9.69 33.33
CA GLY A 22 2.24 9.54 31.92
C GLY A 22 2.38 8.07 31.48
N TYR A 23 2.43 7.81 30.17
CA TYR A 23 2.42 6.44 29.61
C TYR A 23 3.51 5.51 30.18
N ARG A 24 4.72 6.01 30.41
CA ARG A 24 5.85 5.22 30.94
C ARG A 24 5.62 4.81 32.40
N LEU A 25 5.18 5.75 33.23
CA LEU A 25 4.90 5.50 34.65
C LEU A 25 3.70 4.57 34.82
N LEU A 26 2.68 4.75 33.99
CA LEU A 26 1.52 3.86 33.98
C LEU A 26 1.92 2.44 33.57
N ALA A 27 2.79 2.30 32.56
CA ALA A 27 3.33 0.99 32.18
C ALA A 27 4.10 0.34 33.34
N GLN A 28 4.95 1.09 34.05
CA GLN A 28 5.68 0.57 35.22
C GLN A 28 4.74 0.13 36.34
N LYS A 29 3.74 0.95 36.68
CA LYS A 29 2.73 0.65 37.71
C LYS A 29 2.02 -0.68 37.47
N TYR A 30 1.70 -0.97 36.21
CA TYR A 30 1.03 -2.20 35.80
C TYR A 30 1.99 -3.28 35.29
N ASN A 31 3.28 -3.13 35.53
CA ASN A 31 4.35 -4.07 35.14
C ASN A 31 4.32 -4.44 33.64
N MET A 32 4.00 -3.47 32.79
CA MET A 32 3.98 -3.58 31.34
C MET A 32 5.34 -3.20 30.76
N LYS A 33 5.90 -4.10 29.94
CA LYS A 33 7.20 -3.87 29.28
C LYS A 33 7.20 -2.71 28.28
N ASP A 34 6.04 -2.33 27.75
CA ASP A 34 5.93 -1.43 26.60
C ASP A 34 4.79 -0.43 26.78
N SER A 35 5.17 0.85 26.88
CA SER A 35 4.25 1.98 27.02
C SER A 35 3.52 2.32 25.71
N THR A 36 4.02 1.90 24.55
CA THR A 36 3.37 2.16 23.26
C THR A 36 2.02 1.47 23.13
N ARG A 37 1.80 0.37 23.87
CA ARG A 37 0.50 -0.30 23.94
C ARG A 37 -0.57 0.56 24.58
N ILE A 38 -0.20 1.27 25.64
CA ILE A 38 -1.08 2.20 26.35
C ILE A 38 -1.40 3.38 25.43
N LEU A 39 -0.39 3.96 24.78
CA LEU A 39 -0.57 5.02 23.79
C LEU A 39 -1.57 4.61 22.69
N ARG A 40 -1.46 3.40 22.14
CA ARG A 40 -2.40 2.90 21.12
C ARG A 40 -3.82 2.76 21.66
N TRP A 41 -4.01 2.30 22.89
CA TRP A 41 -5.34 2.19 23.50
C TRP A 41 -5.95 3.56 23.73
N VAL A 42 -5.18 4.54 24.20
CA VAL A 42 -5.66 5.92 24.38
C VAL A 42 -6.07 6.51 23.04
N LYS A 43 -5.22 6.46 22.00
CA LYS A 43 -5.58 6.96 20.67
C LYS A 43 -6.82 6.26 20.07
N ALA A 44 -6.95 4.95 20.28
CA ALA A 44 -8.12 4.22 19.82
C ALA A 44 -9.39 4.63 20.57
N TYR A 45 -9.28 4.92 21.87
CA TYR A 45 -10.37 5.40 22.69
C TYR A 45 -10.78 6.84 22.34
N GLU A 46 -9.83 7.73 22.10
CA GLU A 46 -10.11 9.11 21.67
C GLU A 46 -10.89 9.14 20.36
N LYS A 47 -10.59 8.22 19.43
CA LYS A 47 -11.24 8.19 18.11
C LYS A 47 -12.54 7.41 18.06
N PHE A 48 -12.64 6.29 18.78
CA PHE A 48 -13.76 5.34 18.66
C PHE A 48 -14.48 5.06 19.99
N GLY A 49 -14.07 5.71 21.08
CA GLY A 49 -14.54 5.43 22.42
C GLY A 49 -14.22 4.00 22.88
N GLU A 50 -15.08 3.44 23.72
CA GLU A 50 -14.93 2.08 24.25
C GLU A 50 -14.89 1.01 23.14
N LYS A 51 -15.56 1.27 22.00
CA LYS A 51 -15.53 0.37 20.83
C LYS A 51 -14.14 0.21 20.25
N GLY A 52 -13.27 1.21 20.37
CA GLY A 52 -11.87 1.15 19.94
C GLY A 52 -11.01 0.21 20.78
N LEU A 53 -11.42 -0.11 22.01
CA LEU A 53 -10.70 -1.02 22.91
C LEU A 53 -11.14 -2.48 22.76
N MET A 54 -12.34 -2.68 22.21
CA MET A 54 -12.93 -3.99 21.98
C MET A 54 -12.19 -4.76 20.91
N ARG A 55 -12.04 -6.06 21.13
CA ARG A 55 -11.48 -6.94 20.11
C ARG A 55 -12.56 -7.28 19.10
N LYS A 56 -12.28 -7.05 17.80
CA LYS A 56 -13.11 -7.61 16.73
C LYS A 56 -13.09 -9.14 16.83
N LYS A 57 -14.27 -9.74 17.06
CA LYS A 57 -14.45 -11.19 17.19
C LYS A 57 -14.39 -11.89 15.83
N ASN A 58 -14.81 -11.20 14.78
CA ASN A 58 -14.86 -11.73 13.42
C ASN A 58 -13.64 -11.30 12.60
N LYS A 59 -13.21 -12.18 11.70
CA LYS A 59 -12.13 -11.89 10.76
C LYS A 59 -12.71 -11.08 9.60
N GLU A 60 -12.45 -9.77 9.61
CA GLU A 60 -12.80 -8.92 8.47
C GLU A 60 -11.90 -9.22 7.27
N THR A 61 -12.51 -9.38 6.11
CA THR A 61 -11.83 -9.47 4.82
C THR A 61 -11.84 -8.09 4.18
N TYR A 62 -10.66 -7.62 3.78
CA TYR A 62 -10.51 -6.34 3.08
C TYR A 62 -10.15 -6.60 1.63
N SER A 63 -10.79 -5.88 0.72
CA SER A 63 -10.48 -5.92 -0.70
C SER A 63 -9.05 -5.44 -0.97
N VAL A 64 -8.47 -5.89 -2.09
CA VAL A 64 -7.15 -5.42 -2.53
C VAL A 64 -7.14 -3.91 -2.70
N GLN A 65 -8.21 -3.37 -3.31
CA GLN A 65 -8.35 -1.94 -3.53
C GLN A 65 -8.29 -1.16 -2.21
N PHE A 66 -9.04 -1.59 -1.19
CA PHE A 66 -9.00 -0.95 0.11
C PHE A 66 -7.58 -0.96 0.72
N LYS A 67 -6.86 -2.09 0.61
CA LYS A 67 -5.48 -2.17 1.10
C LYS A 67 -4.56 -1.19 0.36
N LEU A 68 -4.73 -1.05 -0.96
CA LEU A 68 -3.97 -0.11 -1.78
C LEU A 68 -4.28 1.34 -1.39
N ASP A 69 -5.55 1.68 -1.16
CA ASP A 69 -5.97 3.01 -0.73
C ASP A 69 -5.37 3.40 0.63
N VAL A 70 -5.33 2.45 1.58
CA VAL A 70 -4.69 2.64 2.88
C VAL A 70 -3.19 2.91 2.73
N LEU A 71 -2.50 2.15 1.87
CA LEU A 71 -1.07 2.29 1.65
C LEU A 71 -0.72 3.56 0.85
N SER A 72 -1.54 3.92 -0.14
CA SER A 72 -1.35 5.13 -0.94
C SER A 72 -1.57 6.39 -0.10
N PHE A 73 -2.58 6.38 0.78
CA PHE A 73 -2.80 7.43 1.77
C PHE A 73 -1.57 7.61 2.65
N MET A 74 -1.08 6.51 3.25
CA MET A 74 0.10 6.55 4.12
C MET A 74 1.35 7.09 3.39
N LYS A 75 1.55 6.71 2.13
CA LYS A 75 2.66 7.20 1.31
C LYS A 75 2.53 8.70 1.00
N ARG A 76 1.31 9.18 0.73
CA ARG A 76 1.04 10.58 0.40
C ARG A 76 1.15 11.51 1.62
N THR A 77 0.67 11.07 2.78
CA THR A 77 0.63 11.91 3.99
C THR A 77 1.83 11.74 4.90
N GLY A 78 2.61 10.66 4.73
CA GLY A 78 3.70 10.32 5.65
C GLY A 78 3.22 9.92 7.05
N SER A 79 1.93 9.59 7.21
CA SER A 79 1.35 9.23 8.50
C SER A 79 1.91 7.90 9.02
N SER A 80 1.98 7.74 10.35
CA SER A 80 2.40 6.48 10.96
C SER A 80 1.40 5.34 10.65
N GLU A 81 1.82 4.08 10.80
CA GLU A 81 0.90 2.94 10.63
C GLU A 81 -0.27 3.01 11.62
N THR A 82 -0.05 3.59 12.80
CA THR A 82 -1.08 3.74 13.83
C THR A 82 -2.10 4.79 13.42
N ASP A 83 -1.65 5.97 13.00
CA ASP A 83 -2.55 7.06 12.63
C ASP A 83 -3.32 6.72 11.34
N THR A 84 -2.64 6.08 10.38
CA THR A 84 -3.28 5.54 9.18
C THR A 84 -4.36 4.52 9.53
N ALA A 85 -4.04 3.53 10.39
CA ALA A 85 -5.01 2.53 10.81
C ALA A 85 -6.24 3.19 11.45
N LEU A 86 -6.03 4.15 12.35
CA LEU A 86 -7.09 4.93 12.96
C LEU A 86 -7.90 5.72 11.92
N GLN A 87 -7.30 6.28 10.87
CA GLN A 87 -8.01 6.99 9.80
C GLN A 87 -8.99 6.10 9.05
N PHE A 88 -8.63 4.85 8.81
CA PHE A 88 -9.44 3.89 8.06
C PHE A 88 -10.30 2.98 8.96
N GLY A 89 -10.49 3.31 10.24
CA GLY A 89 -11.32 2.51 11.15
C GLY A 89 -10.68 1.18 11.57
N LEU A 90 -9.38 1.03 11.36
CA LEU A 90 -8.62 -0.18 11.66
C LEU A 90 -8.05 -0.08 13.08
N THR A 91 -8.53 -0.95 13.97
CA THR A 91 -8.06 -1.02 15.36
C THR A 91 -6.68 -1.66 15.51
N ASN A 92 -6.19 -2.35 14.46
CA ASN A 92 -4.92 -3.08 14.49
C ASN A 92 -3.88 -2.48 13.52
N PRO A 93 -3.00 -1.59 14.00
CA PRO A 93 -1.92 -1.00 13.20
C PRO A 93 -0.95 -2.03 12.59
N SER A 94 -0.74 -3.17 13.26
CA SER A 94 0.16 -4.22 12.75
C SER A 94 -0.34 -4.84 11.44
N MET A 95 -1.64 -4.73 11.16
CA MET A 95 -2.21 -5.17 9.88
C MET A 95 -1.74 -4.28 8.73
N VAL A 96 -1.71 -2.96 8.92
CA VAL A 96 -1.19 -2.00 7.93
C VAL A 96 0.30 -2.26 7.67
N ALA A 97 1.08 -2.50 8.74
CA ALA A 97 2.49 -2.89 8.60
C ALA A 97 2.66 -4.19 7.81
N SER A 98 1.80 -5.19 8.03
CA SER A 98 1.82 -6.44 7.26
C SER A 98 1.49 -6.21 5.79
N TRP A 99 0.51 -5.36 5.45
CA TRP A 99 0.18 -5.05 4.06
C TRP A 99 1.31 -4.28 3.38
N LYS A 100 1.92 -3.30 4.07
CA LYS A 100 3.09 -2.56 3.59
C LYS A 100 4.22 -3.52 3.22
N LYS A 101 4.53 -4.47 4.10
CA LYS A 101 5.57 -5.48 3.84
C LYS A 101 5.26 -6.32 2.60
N VAL A 102 4.04 -6.86 2.49
CA VAL A 102 3.61 -7.68 1.36
C VAL A 102 3.65 -6.90 0.05
N PHE A 103 3.23 -5.63 0.07
CA PHE A 103 3.29 -4.75 -1.09
C PHE A 103 4.73 -4.46 -1.54
N LEU A 104 5.66 -4.27 -0.60
CA LEU A 104 7.08 -4.06 -0.93
C LEU A 104 7.74 -5.31 -1.50
N GLU A 105 7.35 -6.50 -1.06
CA GLU A 105 7.94 -7.77 -1.51
C GLU A 105 7.40 -8.26 -2.86
N GLY A 106 6.15 -7.95 -3.21
CA GLY A 106 5.53 -8.51 -4.41
C GLY A 106 4.47 -7.63 -5.08
N GLY A 107 4.46 -6.34 -4.78
CA GLY A 107 3.59 -5.37 -5.43
C GLY A 107 2.09 -5.56 -5.12
N PRO A 108 1.20 -4.98 -5.95
CA PRO A 108 -0.25 -5.04 -5.73
C PRO A 108 -0.81 -6.46 -5.82
N GLU A 109 -0.26 -7.32 -6.67
CA GLU A 109 -0.70 -8.72 -6.83
C GLU A 109 -0.45 -9.56 -5.56
N ALA A 110 0.57 -9.21 -4.77
CA ALA A 110 0.85 -9.92 -3.52
C ALA A 110 -0.20 -9.67 -2.43
N LEU A 111 -0.94 -8.56 -2.49
CA LEU A 111 -1.97 -8.20 -1.51
C LEU A 111 -3.25 -9.05 -1.62
N ASP A 112 -3.48 -9.68 -2.77
CA ASP A 112 -4.65 -10.53 -3.05
C ASP A 112 -4.46 -11.98 -2.58
N ARG A 113 -3.21 -12.38 -2.30
CA ARG A 113 -2.91 -13.78 -2.00
C ARG A 113 -3.68 -14.24 -0.75
N PRO A 114 -4.50 -15.31 -0.84
CA PRO A 114 -5.27 -15.78 0.29
C PRO A 114 -4.33 -16.20 1.43
N LYS A 115 -4.59 -15.65 2.63
CA LYS A 115 -3.79 -15.94 3.82
C LYS A 115 -4.15 -17.32 4.36
N GLY A 116 -3.48 -18.35 3.84
CA GLY A 116 -3.58 -19.75 4.23
C GLY A 116 -2.27 -20.49 3.95
N ARG A 117 -2.09 -21.65 4.57
CA ARG A 117 -1.00 -22.56 4.24
C ARG A 117 -1.22 -23.00 2.80
N GLN A 118 -0.37 -22.55 1.89
CA GLN A 118 -0.34 -23.08 0.53
C GLN A 118 -0.24 -24.61 0.63
N SER A 119 -1.04 -25.33 -0.17
CA SER A 119 -0.91 -26.77 -0.26
C SER A 119 0.54 -27.11 -0.64
N MET A 120 1.08 -28.24 -0.17
CA MET A 120 2.45 -28.66 -0.53
C MET A 120 2.68 -28.71 -2.06
N SER A 121 1.62 -28.93 -2.84
CA SER A 121 1.63 -28.85 -4.30
C SER A 121 1.85 -27.42 -4.82
N ASP A 122 1.28 -26.42 -4.16
CA ASP A 122 1.41 -25.00 -4.49
C ASP A 122 2.75 -24.44 -4.07
N LEU A 123 3.37 -24.98 -3.00
CA LEU A 123 4.75 -24.65 -2.65
C LEU A 123 5.73 -25.04 -3.75
N ASN A 124 5.58 -26.23 -4.36
CA ASN A 124 6.45 -26.66 -5.45
C ASN A 124 6.21 -25.86 -6.74
N LYS A 125 4.96 -25.51 -7.06
CA LYS A 125 4.63 -24.59 -8.17
C LYS A 125 5.17 -23.18 -7.91
N ASN A 126 5.04 -22.64 -6.70
CA ASN A 126 5.58 -21.34 -6.35
C ASN A 126 7.10 -21.32 -6.27
N LYS A 127 7.76 -22.42 -5.87
CA LYS A 127 9.23 -22.53 -5.91
C LYS A 127 9.73 -22.57 -7.35
N ARG A 128 9.00 -23.24 -8.26
CA ARG A 128 9.27 -23.20 -9.71
C ARG A 128 8.98 -21.83 -10.31
N ASN A 129 7.85 -21.22 -9.99
CA ASN A 129 7.48 -19.88 -10.48
C ASN A 129 8.37 -18.77 -9.90
N LYS A 130 8.85 -18.92 -8.65
CA LYS A 130 9.82 -18.00 -8.04
C LYS A 130 11.20 -18.15 -8.68
N LYS A 131 11.64 -19.37 -8.99
CA LYS A 131 12.85 -19.58 -9.82
C LYS A 131 12.69 -18.98 -11.23
N VAL A 132 11.55 -19.17 -11.87
CA VAL A 132 11.25 -18.57 -13.19
C VAL A 132 11.10 -17.05 -13.10
N ALA A 133 10.66 -16.49 -11.98
CA ALA A 133 10.57 -15.03 -11.77
C ALA A 133 11.93 -14.41 -11.41
N GLU A 134 12.77 -15.11 -10.66
CA GLU A 134 14.17 -14.75 -10.40
C GLU A 134 15.03 -14.88 -11.67
N GLU A 135 14.76 -15.88 -12.53
CA GLU A 135 15.35 -15.99 -13.88
C GLU A 135 14.77 -14.95 -14.87
N LYS A 136 13.58 -14.40 -14.60
CA LYS A 136 12.95 -13.29 -15.33
C LYS A 136 13.21 -11.93 -14.67
N GLU A 137 14.11 -11.83 -13.69
CA GLU A 137 14.73 -10.53 -13.46
C GLU A 137 15.42 -10.15 -14.77
N MET A 138 14.91 -9.10 -15.42
CA MET A 138 15.41 -8.60 -16.69
C MET A 138 16.93 -8.68 -16.70
N THR A 139 17.48 -9.50 -17.58
CA THR A 139 18.94 -9.64 -17.73
C THR A 139 19.52 -8.24 -17.92
N TYR A 140 20.75 -8.00 -17.47
CA TYR A 140 21.39 -6.69 -17.61
C TYR A 140 21.22 -6.09 -19.02
N GLU A 141 21.32 -6.94 -20.04
CA GLU A 141 21.09 -6.61 -21.45
C GLU A 141 19.67 -6.13 -21.74
N GLN A 142 18.63 -6.83 -21.26
CA GLN A 142 17.23 -6.43 -21.48
C GLN A 142 16.89 -5.11 -20.77
N LYS A 143 17.50 -4.85 -19.60
CA LYS A 143 17.37 -3.55 -18.93
C LYS A 143 18.00 -2.45 -19.77
N LEU A 144 19.19 -2.71 -20.31
CA LEU A 144 19.91 -1.78 -21.17
C LEU A 144 19.17 -1.53 -22.49
N GLU A 145 18.51 -2.54 -23.05
CA GLU A 145 17.66 -2.39 -24.25
C GLU A 145 16.45 -1.51 -23.97
N ARG A 146 15.75 -1.73 -22.86
CA ARG A 146 14.61 -0.90 -22.46
C ARG A 146 15.03 0.55 -22.20
N GLU A 147 16.17 0.74 -21.56
CA GLU A 147 16.75 2.07 -21.35
C GLU A 147 17.11 2.73 -22.69
N ASN A 148 17.75 1.99 -23.61
CA ASN A 148 18.03 2.48 -24.95
C ASN A 148 16.76 2.83 -25.74
N GLU A 149 15.68 2.05 -25.61
CA GLU A 149 14.39 2.34 -26.23
C GLU A 149 13.80 3.64 -25.68
N LEU A 150 13.82 3.83 -24.36
CA LEU A 150 13.38 5.07 -23.73
C LEU A 150 14.22 6.27 -24.17
N LEU A 151 15.54 6.13 -24.21
CA LEU A 151 16.45 7.17 -24.68
C LEU A 151 16.22 7.51 -26.16
N ARG A 152 15.91 6.52 -27.01
CA ARG A 152 15.57 6.74 -28.42
C ARG A 152 14.27 7.53 -28.56
N LEU A 153 13.25 7.20 -27.77
CA LEU A 153 11.98 7.93 -27.74
C LEU A 153 12.18 9.37 -27.25
N GLU A 154 12.99 9.58 -26.22
CA GLU A 154 13.32 10.91 -25.71
C GLU A 154 14.07 11.74 -26.77
N VAL A 155 15.06 11.16 -27.43
CA VAL A 155 15.79 11.81 -28.53
C VAL A 155 14.86 12.13 -29.69
N GLU A 156 13.95 11.23 -30.06
CA GLU A 156 12.97 11.48 -31.13
C GLU A 156 12.03 12.64 -30.75
N TYR A 157 11.56 12.66 -29.50
CA TYR A 157 10.72 13.72 -28.98
C TYR A 157 11.44 15.08 -28.99
N LEU A 158 12.71 15.12 -28.55
CA LEU A 158 13.52 16.34 -28.59
C LEU A 158 13.79 16.82 -30.02
N LYS A 159 13.99 15.91 -30.97
CA LYS A 159 14.12 16.24 -32.40
C LYS A 159 12.83 16.86 -32.94
N LYS A 160 11.67 16.27 -32.61
CA LYS A 160 10.35 16.81 -32.96
C LYS A 160 10.12 18.20 -32.36
N LEU A 161 10.48 18.39 -31.10
CA LEU A 161 10.38 19.68 -30.42
C LEU A 161 11.27 20.74 -31.07
N ARG A 162 12.53 20.39 -31.38
CA ARG A 162 13.45 21.30 -32.07
C ARG A 162 12.93 21.66 -33.47
N ALA A 163 12.41 20.69 -34.22
CA ALA A 163 11.83 20.94 -35.54
C ALA A 163 10.62 21.89 -35.45
N PHE A 164 9.75 21.70 -34.45
CA PHE A 164 8.64 22.60 -34.19
C PHE A 164 9.09 24.02 -33.81
N GLN A 165 10.17 24.17 -33.05
CA GLN A 165 10.71 25.50 -32.70
C GLN A 165 11.33 26.22 -33.89
N MET A 166 11.95 25.49 -34.82
CA MET A 166 12.60 26.06 -36.01
C MET A 166 11.62 26.48 -37.10
N ASP A 167 10.57 25.70 -37.32
CA ASP A 167 9.52 25.97 -38.31
C ASP A 167 8.17 25.47 -37.79
N PRO A 168 7.47 26.27 -36.96
CA PRO A 168 6.21 25.87 -36.34
C PRO A 168 5.13 25.59 -37.38
N GLU A 169 5.07 26.41 -38.43
CA GLU A 169 4.01 26.40 -39.42
C GLU A 169 4.18 25.22 -40.40
N GLY A 170 5.40 24.98 -40.89
CA GLY A 170 5.71 23.81 -41.73
C GLY A 170 5.68 22.48 -40.97
N TYR A 171 6.01 22.46 -39.68
CA TYR A 171 5.86 21.27 -38.83
C TYR A 171 4.39 20.90 -38.62
N LEU A 172 3.53 21.89 -38.32
CA LEU A 172 2.09 21.69 -38.20
C LEU A 172 1.47 21.22 -39.52
N GLU A 173 1.88 21.78 -40.67
CA GLU A 173 1.35 21.37 -41.98
C GLU A 173 1.66 19.90 -42.31
N LYS A 174 2.85 19.41 -41.94
CA LYS A 174 3.27 18.00 -42.14
C LYS A 174 2.58 17.02 -41.18
N HIS A 175 2.21 17.48 -39.99
CA HIS A 175 1.60 16.65 -38.94
C HIS A 175 0.09 16.89 -38.74
N LYS A 176 -0.55 17.74 -39.56
CA LYS A 176 -2.00 17.77 -39.75
C LYS A 176 -2.45 16.39 -40.26
N GLN A 177 -2.89 15.57 -39.31
CA GLN A 177 -3.42 14.23 -39.56
C GLN A 177 -4.47 14.28 -40.67
N ARG A 178 -4.23 13.51 -41.74
CA ARG A 178 -5.27 13.04 -42.67
C ARG A 178 -6.22 12.13 -41.89
N TYR A 179 -7.14 12.70 -41.12
CA TYR A 179 -8.29 11.99 -40.58
C TYR A 179 -9.19 11.57 -41.75
N HIS A 180 -8.89 10.45 -42.40
CA HIS A 180 -9.83 9.81 -43.31
C HIS A 180 -10.78 8.97 -42.46
N SER A 181 -12.02 9.43 -42.36
CA SER A 181 -13.15 8.73 -41.76
C SER A 181 -13.39 7.39 -42.46
N ASN A 182 -12.97 6.28 -41.86
CA ASN A 182 -13.49 4.97 -42.22
C ASN A 182 -14.84 4.75 -41.53
N SER A 183 -15.88 5.40 -42.04
CA SER A 183 -17.28 5.03 -41.79
C SER A 183 -17.99 4.79 -43.11
N LYS A 184 -17.75 3.63 -43.73
CA LYS A 184 -18.72 3.06 -44.66
C LYS A 184 -18.97 1.60 -44.28
N LYS A 185 -20.12 1.42 -43.63
CA LYS A 185 -20.95 0.22 -43.64
C LYS A 185 -20.91 -0.42 -45.04
N SER A 186 -20.76 -1.73 -45.08
CA SER A 186 -21.32 -2.54 -46.15
C SER A 186 -22.17 -3.62 -45.48
N SER A 187 -23.49 -3.44 -45.54
CA SER A 187 -24.43 -4.54 -45.47
C SER A 187 -24.40 -5.26 -46.82
N ASN A 188 -24.19 -6.57 -46.80
CA ASN A 188 -24.98 -7.57 -47.52
C ASN A 188 -24.42 -8.95 -47.17
#